data_AF-A0A6J5DA92-F1
#
_entry.id   AF-A0A6J5DA92-F1
#
_cell.length_a   1.000
_cell.length_b   1.000
_cell.length_c   1.000
_cell.angle_alpha   90.00
_cell.angle_beta   90.00
_cell.angle_gamma   90.00
#
_symmetry.space_group_name_H-M   'P 1'
#
loop_
_entity.id
_entity.type
_entity.pdbx_description
1 polymer ?
#
loop_
_entity_poly.entity_id
_entity_poly.type
_entity_poly.pdbx_seq_one_letter_code
_entity_poly.pdbx_strand_id
1 'polypeptide(L)'
;MARVQSLSIGQAPASAQASLHAVEKAMGFLPNSFRILANSPAALGAYLQAQQQLSKGELSAAERETVALAVSQVSNCEYCLAAHSLFASKAGLSDDAIRAARDGEGNAIAVFASKVASQRGRLSDGDIAAARDAGITDSRIVEIIAVAAQLTFTNFLNNVARPDVDFPAVEA
;
A
#
# COMPACT_ATOMS: atom_id res chain seq x y z
N MET A 1 3.96 -7.19 20.77
CA MET A 1 3.74 -5.79 21.21
C MET A 1 4.40 -4.86 20.23
N ALA A 2 3.63 -3.92 19.70
CA ALA A 2 4.12 -2.90 18.78
C ALA A 2 5.22 -2.03 19.43
N ARG A 3 6.21 -1.64 18.62
CA ARG A 3 7.35 -0.78 18.98
C ARG A 3 7.01 0.70 18.98
N VAL A 4 5.93 1.08 18.31
CA VAL A 4 5.31 2.41 18.37
C VAL A 4 3.96 2.26 19.04
N GLN A 5 3.56 3.23 19.86
CA GLN A 5 2.33 3.18 20.63
C GLN A 5 1.11 2.96 19.72
N SER A 6 0.30 1.95 20.01
CA SER A 6 -0.99 1.75 19.35
C SER A 6 -2.06 2.51 20.13
N LEU A 7 -2.67 3.53 19.52
CA LEU A 7 -3.65 4.39 20.16
C LEU A 7 -5.07 3.85 19.96
N SER A 8 -5.87 3.83 21.02
CA SER A 8 -7.33 3.84 20.86
C SER A 8 -7.79 5.20 20.35
N ILE A 9 -9.01 5.30 19.81
CA ILE A 9 -9.53 6.58 19.29
C ILE A 9 -9.54 7.64 20.39
N GLY A 10 -9.98 7.30 21.61
CA GLY A 10 -9.99 8.24 22.75
C GLY A 10 -8.61 8.67 23.26
N GLN A 11 -7.56 7.88 22.97
CA GLN A 11 -6.17 8.22 23.31
C GLN A 11 -5.46 9.02 22.20
N ALA A 12 -6.00 9.03 20.98
CA ALA A 12 -5.42 9.76 19.87
C ALA A 12 -5.62 11.28 20.04
N PRO A 13 -4.70 12.11 19.50
CA PRO A 13 -4.90 13.56 19.45
C PRO A 13 -6.25 13.91 18.84
N ALA A 14 -6.95 14.91 19.39
CA ALA A 14 -8.30 15.29 18.97
C ALA A 14 -8.41 15.50 17.44
N SER A 15 -7.37 16.07 16.81
CA SER A 15 -7.31 16.30 15.37
C SER A 15 -7.24 15.03 14.50
N ALA A 16 -6.92 13.87 15.08
CA ALA A 16 -6.89 12.59 14.38
C ALA A 16 -8.16 11.75 14.59
N GLN A 17 -8.94 12.02 15.64
CA GLN A 17 -10.07 11.16 16.05
C GLN A 17 -11.14 11.03 14.95
N ALA A 18 -11.48 12.14 14.29
CA ALA A 18 -12.44 12.13 13.19
C ALA A 18 -11.98 11.24 12.03
N SER A 19 -10.70 11.29 11.68
CA SER A 19 -10.10 10.43 10.66
C SER A 19 -10.13 8.95 11.07
N LEU A 20 -9.84 8.63 12.33
CA LEU A 20 -9.90 7.25 12.82
C LEU A 20 -11.33 6.68 12.81
N HIS A 21 -12.32 7.47 13.21
CA HIS A 21 -13.72 7.07 13.11
C HIS A 21 -14.16 6.86 11.65
N ALA A 22 -13.70 7.71 10.72
CA ALA A 22 -13.98 7.53 9.30
C ALA A 22 -13.39 6.22 8.76
N VAL A 23 -12.15 5.90 9.13
CA VAL A 23 -11.49 4.63 8.78
C VAL A 23 -12.25 3.44 9.37
N GLU A 24 -12.56 3.47 10.67
CA GLU A 24 -13.30 2.40 11.35
C GLU A 24 -14.67 2.15 10.69
N LYS A 25 -15.40 3.23 10.36
CA LYS A 25 -16.68 3.14 9.67
C LYS A 25 -16.55 2.54 8.27
N ALA A 26 -15.51 2.93 7.51
CA ALA A 26 -15.30 2.46 6.15
C ALA A 26 -14.86 0.99 6.09
N MET A 27 -14.08 0.53 7.07
CA MET A 27 -13.47 -0.79 7.08
C MET A 27 -14.21 -1.80 7.97
N GLY A 28 -15.12 -1.34 8.83
CA GLY A 28 -15.83 -2.14 9.84
C GLY A 28 -15.01 -2.40 11.12
N PHE A 29 -13.74 -2.03 11.13
CA PHE A 29 -12.84 -2.05 12.29
C PHE A 29 -11.71 -1.03 12.06
N LEU A 30 -10.98 -0.66 13.12
CA LEU A 30 -9.82 0.22 13.02
C LEU A 30 -8.50 -0.58 12.99
N PRO A 31 -7.80 -0.67 11.85
CA PRO A 31 -6.56 -1.44 11.77
C PRO A 31 -5.43 -0.87 12.62
N ASN A 32 -4.59 -1.76 13.15
CA ASN A 32 -3.46 -1.44 14.01
C ASN A 32 -2.46 -0.46 13.37
N SER A 33 -2.25 -0.53 12.05
CA SER A 33 -1.43 0.44 11.32
C SER A 33 -1.98 1.88 11.47
N PHE A 34 -3.30 2.08 11.41
CA PHE A 34 -3.90 3.41 11.59
C PHE A 34 -3.83 3.90 13.04
N ARG A 35 -3.92 2.98 14.02
CA ARG A 35 -3.70 3.30 15.44
C ARG A 35 -2.30 3.82 15.71
N ILE A 36 -1.31 3.26 15.02
CA ILE A 36 0.08 3.72 15.07
C ILE A 36 0.24 5.03 14.31
N LEU A 37 -0.34 5.15 13.11
CA LEU A 37 -0.25 6.35 12.29
C LEU A 37 -0.84 7.59 13.00
N ALA A 38 -1.84 7.38 13.86
CA ALA A 38 -2.46 8.41 14.69
C ALA A 38 -1.52 9.11 15.69
N ASN A 39 -0.34 8.55 15.97
CA ASN A 39 0.69 9.25 16.75
C ASN A 39 1.14 10.56 16.06
N SER A 40 0.96 10.66 14.74
CA SER A 40 1.16 11.90 13.98
C SER A 40 -0.08 12.20 13.14
N PRO A 41 -0.97 13.11 13.62
CA PRO A 41 -2.14 13.53 12.85
C PRO A 41 -1.80 14.08 11.46
N ALA A 42 -0.64 14.74 11.32
CA ALA A 42 -0.15 15.24 10.03
C ALA A 42 0.18 14.09 9.07
N ALA A 43 0.88 13.04 9.54
CA ALA A 43 1.19 11.88 8.71
C ALA A 43 -0.07 11.07 8.36
N LEU A 44 -0.99 10.90 9.31
CA LEU A 44 -2.30 10.27 9.08
C LEU A 44 -3.09 11.03 8.01
N GLY A 45 -3.18 12.36 8.14
CA GLY A 45 -3.88 13.21 7.17
C GLY A 45 -3.27 13.13 5.78
N ALA A 46 -1.94 13.22 5.67
CA ALA A 46 -1.23 13.11 4.40
C ALA A 46 -1.48 11.76 3.71
N TYR A 47 -1.41 10.66 4.47
CA TYR A 47 -1.67 9.32 3.96
C TYR A 47 -3.11 9.15 3.45
N LEU A 48 -4.10 9.56 4.25
CA LEU A 48 -5.52 9.45 3.88
C LEU A 48 -5.87 10.34 2.70
N GLN A 49 -5.32 11.55 2.63
CA GLN A 49 -5.53 12.45 1.51
C GLN A 49 -4.92 11.89 0.22
N ALA A 50 -3.70 11.34 0.27
CA ALA A 50 -3.09 10.67 -0.86
C ALA A 50 -3.94 9.49 -1.35
N GLN A 51 -4.39 8.63 -0.43
CA GLN A 51 -5.28 7.50 -0.75
C GLN A 51 -6.57 7.96 -1.45
N GLN A 52 -7.19 9.04 -0.96
CA GLN A 52 -8.42 9.59 -1.53
C GLN A 52 -8.21 10.21 -2.92
N GLN A 53 -7.06 10.85 -3.18
CA GLN A 53 -6.79 11.43 -4.49
C GLN A 53 -6.42 10.35 -5.51
N LEU A 54 -5.56 9.40 -5.13
CA LEU A 54 -5.16 8.29 -5.99
C LEU A 54 -6.32 7.33 -6.30
N SER A 55 -7.38 7.31 -5.48
CA SER A 55 -8.59 6.54 -5.80
C SER A 55 -9.39 7.10 -6.98
N LYS A 56 -9.10 8.33 -7.42
CA LYS A 56 -9.75 9.01 -8.55
C LYS A 56 -8.88 9.01 -9.82
N GLY A 57 -7.72 8.36 -9.75
CA GLY A 57 -6.77 8.26 -10.85
C GLY A 57 -7.18 7.24 -11.93
N GLU A 58 -6.29 7.03 -12.87
CA GLU A 58 -6.43 6.09 -13.99
C GLU A 58 -6.24 4.62 -13.58
N LEU A 59 -5.48 4.36 -12.51
CA LEU A 59 -5.35 3.00 -11.99
C LEU A 59 -6.69 2.54 -11.37
N SER A 60 -7.15 1.36 -11.77
CA SER A 60 -8.26 0.68 -11.10
C SER A 60 -7.89 0.27 -9.67
N ALA A 61 -8.89 -0.12 -8.86
CA ALA A 61 -8.62 -0.66 -7.52
C ALA A 61 -7.70 -1.90 -7.58
N ALA A 62 -7.98 -2.82 -8.50
CA ALA A 62 -7.17 -4.01 -8.75
C ALA A 62 -5.70 -3.65 -9.07
N GLU A 63 -5.47 -2.65 -9.91
CA GLU A 63 -4.12 -2.23 -10.29
C GLU A 63 -3.38 -1.53 -9.15
N ARG A 64 -4.06 -0.73 -8.32
CA ARG A 64 -3.45 -0.15 -7.12
C ARG A 64 -3.03 -1.22 -6.12
N GLU A 65 -3.85 -2.26 -5.94
CA GLU A 65 -3.51 -3.39 -5.07
C GLU A 65 -2.36 -4.24 -5.66
N THR A 66 -2.28 -4.39 -6.99
CA THR A 66 -1.12 -4.99 -7.66
C THR A 66 0.18 -4.24 -7.34
N VAL A 67 0.18 -2.90 -7.42
CA VAL A 67 1.33 -2.08 -7.01
C VAL A 67 1.64 -2.29 -5.52
N ALA A 68 0.61 -2.33 -4.67
CA ALA A 68 0.78 -2.51 -3.24
C ALA A 68 1.42 -3.84 -2.85
N LEU A 69 0.99 -4.94 -3.48
CA LEU A 69 1.56 -6.26 -3.27
C LEU A 69 3.03 -6.31 -3.71
N ALA A 70 3.34 -5.83 -4.92
CA ALA A 70 4.70 -5.78 -5.47
C ALA A 70 5.67 -5.00 -4.56
N VAL A 71 5.27 -3.78 -4.14
CA VAL A 71 6.11 -2.91 -3.29
C VAL A 71 6.26 -3.47 -1.87
N SER A 72 5.19 -4.05 -1.33
CA SER A 72 5.22 -4.67 0.00
C SER A 72 6.08 -5.94 0.03
N GLN A 73 6.10 -6.71 -1.07
CA GLN A 73 6.97 -7.87 -1.23
C GLN A 73 8.45 -7.43 -1.24
N VAL A 74 8.81 -6.42 -2.03
CA VAL A 74 10.18 -5.85 -2.05
C VAL A 74 10.60 -5.34 -0.67
N SER A 75 9.67 -4.73 0.08
CA SER A 75 9.94 -4.18 1.41
C SER A 75 9.91 -5.24 2.52
N ASN A 76 9.57 -6.50 2.22
CA ASN A 76 9.32 -7.56 3.20
C ASN A 76 8.36 -7.11 4.33
N CYS A 77 7.29 -6.38 4.00
CA CYS A 77 6.30 -5.95 4.99
C CYS A 77 5.16 -6.97 5.13
N GLU A 78 5.28 -7.89 6.10
CA GLU A 78 4.26 -8.94 6.36
C GLU A 78 2.87 -8.36 6.64
N TYR A 79 2.78 -7.33 7.49
CA TYR A 79 1.50 -6.66 7.80
C TYR A 79 0.84 -6.11 6.54
N CYS A 80 1.64 -5.51 5.66
CA CYS A 80 1.16 -4.89 4.44
C CYS A 80 0.75 -5.94 3.42
N LEU A 81 1.50 -7.04 3.29
CA LEU A 81 1.12 -8.18 2.45
C LEU A 81 -0.22 -8.79 2.91
N ALA A 82 -0.44 -8.92 4.22
CA ALA A 82 -1.71 -9.39 4.79
C ALA A 82 -2.88 -8.45 4.46
N ALA A 83 -2.70 -7.15 4.70
CA ALA A 83 -3.72 -6.16 4.39
C ALA A 83 -4.06 -6.13 2.88
N HIS A 84 -3.04 -6.01 2.03
CA HIS A 84 -3.22 -5.81 0.59
C HIS A 84 -3.62 -7.09 -0.14
N SER A 85 -3.32 -8.28 0.37
CA SER A 85 -3.90 -9.53 -0.16
C SER A 85 -5.43 -9.56 0.02
N LEU A 86 -5.93 -9.14 1.19
CA LEU A 86 -7.36 -9.04 1.45
C LEU A 86 -8.02 -7.99 0.53
N PHE A 87 -7.41 -6.82 0.37
CA PHE A 87 -7.96 -5.76 -0.48
C PHE A 87 -7.88 -6.09 -1.97
N ALA A 88 -6.82 -6.77 -2.41
CA ALA A 88 -6.70 -7.30 -3.76
C ALA A 88 -7.84 -8.27 -4.08
N SER A 89 -8.12 -9.22 -3.18
CA SER A 89 -9.24 -10.16 -3.32
C SER A 89 -10.57 -9.42 -3.41
N LYS A 90 -10.81 -8.42 -2.54
CA LYS A 90 -12.01 -7.55 -2.60
C LYS A 90 -12.09 -6.71 -3.88
N ALA A 91 -10.95 -6.39 -4.49
CA ALA A 91 -10.87 -5.71 -5.77
C ALA A 91 -11.01 -6.64 -6.98
N GLY A 92 -11.21 -7.95 -6.75
CA GLY A 92 -11.49 -8.94 -7.78
C GLY A 92 -10.28 -9.73 -8.30
N LEU A 93 -9.11 -9.62 -7.67
CA LEU A 93 -7.97 -10.48 -8.02
C LEU A 93 -8.21 -11.90 -7.50
N SER A 94 -7.85 -12.89 -8.32
CA SER A 94 -7.73 -14.29 -7.90
C SER A 94 -6.48 -14.50 -7.06
N ASP A 95 -6.41 -15.61 -6.32
CA ASP A 95 -5.22 -15.97 -5.53
C ASP A 95 -3.96 -16.10 -6.40
N ASP A 96 -4.09 -16.62 -7.63
CA ASP A 96 -3.01 -16.67 -8.61
C ASP A 96 -2.53 -15.27 -9.01
N ALA A 97 -3.47 -14.34 -9.25
CA ALA A 97 -3.12 -12.96 -9.59
C ALA A 97 -2.47 -12.22 -8.41
N ILE A 98 -2.88 -12.52 -7.17
CA ILE A 98 -2.26 -11.97 -5.95
C ILE A 98 -0.82 -12.47 -5.82
N ARG A 99 -0.58 -13.78 -6.01
CA ARG A 99 0.79 -14.34 -6.02
C ARG A 99 1.64 -13.72 -7.12
N ALA A 100 1.14 -13.71 -8.35
CA ALA A 100 1.82 -13.11 -9.49
C ALA A 100 2.17 -11.63 -9.27
N ALA A 101 1.27 -10.86 -8.64
CA ALA A 101 1.52 -9.45 -8.29
C ALA A 101 2.64 -9.28 -7.25
N ARG A 102 2.79 -10.21 -6.30
CA ARG A 102 3.89 -10.19 -5.32
C ARG A 102 5.23 -10.49 -6.00
N ASP A 103 5.25 -11.52 -6.85
CA ASP A 103 6.49 -12.01 -7.47
C ASP A 103 6.90 -11.19 -8.71
N GLY A 104 6.00 -10.35 -9.22
CA GLY A 104 6.21 -9.61 -10.47
C GLY A 104 6.09 -10.49 -11.71
N GLU A 105 5.39 -11.62 -11.62
CA GLU A 105 5.25 -12.57 -12.72
C GLU A 105 4.07 -12.19 -13.64
N GLY A 106 4.32 -12.13 -14.95
CA GLY A 106 3.27 -11.96 -15.96
C GLY A 106 2.46 -10.65 -15.90
N ASN A 107 2.82 -9.69 -15.02
CA ASN A 107 2.10 -8.44 -14.84
C ASN A 107 3.05 -7.24 -14.93
N ALA A 108 2.91 -6.43 -15.99
CA ALA A 108 3.79 -5.30 -16.25
C ALA A 108 3.76 -4.21 -15.16
N ILE A 109 2.59 -3.99 -14.52
CA ILE A 109 2.45 -3.03 -13.42
C ILE A 109 3.24 -3.52 -12.19
N ALA A 110 3.12 -4.81 -11.86
CA ALA A 110 3.88 -5.42 -10.77
C ALA A 110 5.39 -5.35 -11.04
N VAL A 111 5.84 -5.72 -12.23
CA VAL A 111 7.25 -5.62 -12.64
C VAL A 111 7.78 -4.20 -12.49
N PHE A 112 7.04 -3.21 -13.02
CA PHE A 112 7.45 -1.81 -12.96
C PHE A 112 7.50 -1.30 -11.51
N ALA A 113 6.45 -1.56 -10.72
CA ALA A 113 6.39 -1.18 -9.30
C ALA A 113 7.52 -1.80 -8.47
N SER A 114 7.81 -3.10 -8.68
CA SER A 114 8.92 -3.80 -8.03
C SER A 114 10.27 -3.19 -8.38
N LYS A 115 10.50 -2.78 -9.63
CA LYS A 115 11.71 -2.06 -10.05
C LYS A 115 11.80 -0.68 -9.40
N VAL A 116 10.70 0.09 -9.38
CA VAL A 116 10.65 1.40 -8.71
C VAL A 116 11.05 1.27 -7.24
N ALA A 117 10.50 0.30 -6.51
CA ALA A 117 10.81 0.08 -5.11
C ALA A 117 12.25 -0.41 -4.89
N SER A 118 12.67 -1.47 -5.59
CA SER A 118 13.98 -2.11 -5.38
C SER A 118 15.15 -1.24 -5.82
N GLN A 119 14.98 -0.46 -6.91
CA GLN A 119 16.00 0.43 -7.45
C GLN A 119 15.86 1.87 -6.95
N ARG A 120 14.91 2.14 -6.05
CA ARG A 120 14.67 3.48 -5.48
C ARG A 120 14.44 4.55 -6.56
N GLY A 121 13.65 4.18 -7.58
CA GLY A 121 13.32 5.05 -8.71
C GLY A 121 14.43 5.27 -9.75
N ARG A 122 15.60 4.63 -9.60
CA ARG A 122 16.75 4.78 -10.52
C ARG A 122 16.67 3.81 -11.71
N LEU A 123 15.54 3.82 -12.41
CA LEU A 123 15.28 2.96 -13.56
C LEU A 123 16.12 3.38 -14.77
N SER A 124 16.44 2.42 -15.63
CA SER A 124 17.10 2.67 -16.92
C SER A 124 16.10 3.14 -17.98
N ASP A 125 16.60 3.75 -19.06
CA ASP A 125 15.75 4.09 -20.22
C ASP A 125 15.05 2.86 -20.80
N GLY A 126 15.72 1.69 -20.75
CA GLY A 126 15.15 0.42 -21.17
C GLY A 126 13.97 -0.03 -20.30
N ASP A 127 14.00 0.25 -19.00
CA ASP A 127 12.88 -0.07 -18.10
C ASP A 127 11.65 0.80 -18.42
N ILE A 128 11.87 2.08 -18.74
CA ILE A 128 10.80 2.99 -19.14
C ILE A 128 10.22 2.60 -20.51
N ALA A 129 11.09 2.23 -21.47
CA ALA A 129 10.66 1.74 -22.77
C ALA A 129 9.81 0.46 -22.63
N ALA A 130 10.27 -0.52 -21.84
CA ALA A 130 9.53 -1.76 -21.59
C ALA A 130 8.16 -1.52 -20.92
N ALA A 131 8.06 -0.56 -20.01
CA ALA A 131 6.77 -0.18 -19.41
C ALA A 131 5.80 0.36 -20.47
N ARG A 132 6.28 1.23 -21.37
CA ARG A 132 5.48 1.80 -22.47
C ARG A 132 5.07 0.75 -23.50
N ASP A 133 5.97 -0.15 -23.85
CA ASP A 133 5.68 -1.27 -24.77
C ASP A 133 4.60 -2.20 -24.19
N ALA A 134 4.51 -2.30 -22.86
CA ALA A 134 3.45 -3.02 -22.16
C ALA A 134 2.15 -2.21 -21.97
N GLY A 135 2.06 -1.01 -22.56
CA GLY A 135 0.86 -0.16 -22.49
C GLY A 135 0.76 0.72 -21.24
N ILE A 136 1.83 0.83 -20.43
CA ILE A 136 1.85 1.76 -19.29
C ILE A 136 2.17 3.16 -19.81
N THR A 137 1.13 4.00 -19.91
CA THR A 137 1.23 5.41 -20.32
C THR A 137 1.99 6.25 -19.30
N ASP A 138 2.47 7.43 -19.71
CA ASP A 138 3.19 8.35 -18.81
C ASP A 138 2.35 8.78 -17.59
N SER A 139 1.03 8.96 -17.76
CA SER A 139 0.08 9.22 -16.65
C SER A 139 0.10 8.09 -15.63
N ARG A 140 0.03 6.85 -16.11
CA ARG A 140 0.04 5.64 -15.27
C ARG A 140 1.40 5.40 -14.64
N ILE A 141 2.51 5.73 -15.32
CA ILE A 141 3.86 5.71 -14.72
C ILE A 141 3.89 6.60 -13.48
N VAL A 142 3.40 7.84 -13.59
CA VAL A 142 3.36 8.78 -12.45
C VAL A 142 2.47 8.26 -11.34
N GLU A 143 1.28 7.72 -11.65
CA GLU A 143 0.39 7.15 -10.63
C GLU A 143 0.98 5.92 -9.94
N ILE A 144 1.63 5.01 -10.67
CA ILE A 144 2.30 3.84 -10.07
C ILE A 144 3.40 4.30 -9.12
N ILE A 145 4.19 5.32 -9.47
CA ILE A 145 5.21 5.88 -8.58
C ILE A 145 4.57 6.50 -7.33
N ALA A 146 3.46 7.23 -7.47
CA ALA A 146 2.76 7.83 -6.34
C ALA A 146 2.20 6.77 -5.37
N VAL A 147 1.58 5.72 -5.91
CA VAL A 147 1.12 4.57 -5.11
C VAL A 147 2.32 3.87 -4.47
N ALA A 148 3.39 3.61 -5.21
CA ALA A 148 4.59 2.97 -4.67
C ALA A 148 5.23 3.78 -3.53
N ALA A 149 5.24 5.11 -3.61
CA ALA A 149 5.72 5.98 -2.53
C ALA A 149 4.82 5.91 -1.28
N GLN A 150 3.49 5.94 -1.47
CA GLN A 150 2.52 5.77 -0.38
C GLN A 150 2.71 4.42 0.33
N LEU A 151 2.94 3.36 -0.45
CA LEU A 151 3.13 2.00 0.08
C LEU A 151 4.50 1.84 0.74
N THR A 152 5.55 2.42 0.18
CA THR A 152 6.87 2.47 0.83
C THR A 152 6.78 3.11 2.21
N PHE A 153 6.02 4.20 2.34
CA PHE A 153 5.79 4.85 3.63
C PHE A 153 5.14 3.91 4.66
N THR A 154 4.04 3.24 4.32
CA THR A 154 3.37 2.32 5.26
C THR A 154 4.14 1.03 5.49
N ASN A 155 4.87 0.54 4.48
CA ASN A 155 5.78 -0.58 4.63
C ASN A 155 6.86 -0.27 5.67
N PHE A 156 7.51 0.89 5.56
CA PHE A 156 8.53 1.31 6.53
C PHE A 156 7.93 1.52 7.91
N LEU A 157 6.76 2.18 8.00
CA LEU A 157 6.07 2.36 9.27
C LEU A 157 5.80 1.02 9.96
N ASN A 158 5.23 0.06 9.24
CA ASN A 158 4.85 -1.24 9.80
C ASN A 158 6.08 -2.12 10.11
N ASN A 159 7.15 -2.06 9.31
CA ASN A 159 8.39 -2.76 9.62
C ASN A 159 9.08 -2.21 10.87
N VAL A 160 9.03 -0.88 11.07
CA VAL A 160 9.57 -0.21 12.27
C VAL A 160 8.68 -0.50 13.48
N ALA A 161 7.37 -0.33 13.34
CA ALA A 161 6.42 -0.38 14.44
C ALA A 161 6.01 -1.81 14.83
N ARG A 162 6.10 -2.77 13.91
CA ARG A 162 5.71 -4.19 14.11
C ARG A 162 4.36 -4.34 14.83
N PRO A 163 3.26 -3.77 14.31
CA PRO A 163 1.93 -4.03 14.84
C PRO A 163 1.60 -5.52 14.79
N ASP A 164 0.78 -5.97 15.74
CA ASP A 164 0.17 -7.28 15.63
C ASP A 164 -0.75 -7.30 14.39
N VAL A 165 -0.68 -8.37 13.58
CA VAL A 165 -1.43 -8.48 12.33
C VAL A 165 -2.91 -8.75 12.66
N ASP A 166 -3.78 -7.87 12.19
CA ASP A 166 -5.24 -7.90 12.36
C ASP A 166 -5.99 -8.16 11.05
N PHE A 167 -5.27 -8.75 10.09
CA PHE A 167 -5.77 -9.24 8.80
C PHE A 167 -5.56 -10.76 8.71
N PRO A 168 -6.29 -11.46 7.81
CA PRO A 168 -6.00 -12.86 7.53
C PRO A 168 -4.53 -13.08 7.16
N ALA A 169 -3.94 -14.16 7.66
CA ALA A 169 -2.58 -14.53 7.29
C ALA A 169 -2.49 -14.82 5.79
N VAL A 170 -1.38 -14.42 5.17
CA VAL A 170 -1.06 -14.78 3.79
C VAL A 170 -0.10 -15.95 3.83
N GLU A 171 -0.32 -16.94 2.96
CA GLU A 171 0.68 -17.97 2.73
C GLU A 171 1.94 -17.34 2.09
N ALA A 172 3.10 -17.80 2.54
CA ALA A 172 4.40 -17.30 2.11
C ALA A 172 4.59 -17.49 0.60
#